data_AF-A0A3D9L7P5-F1
#
_entry.id   AF-A0A3D9L7P5-F1
#
_cell.length_a   1.000
_cell.length_b   1.000
_cell.length_c   1.000
_cell.angle_alpha   90.00
_cell.angle_beta   90.00
_cell.angle_gamma   90.00
#
_symmetry.space_group_name_H-M   'P 1'
#
loop_
_entity.id
_entity.type
_entity.pdbx_description
1 polymer ?
#
loop_
_entity_poly.entity_id
_entity_poly.type
_entity_poly.pdbx_seq_one_letter_code
_entity_poly.pdbx_strand_id
1 'polypeptide(L)'
;MKKSYLLTLLILIISFSCQEQENAIEPTIDYEAFSSELKSNLNQIATQMRSNQSDFSNAEMVSKIASGMLQMNYKNDQRILETFSNGYSRSASIVGLHTNARISSEQIYFSEFDYNLITKVNDLWVSSSSPTHYKNQLTELLEEVDLADVEINEKEQAIIYLTSQLVAVDFIIDNYDLISPLEVKSNGRSAQDNCQPSKPECEESWWDSWGKCAVGTVGGAGTGLLAGGAAGSLIPFIGTTAGAVVGAISGGLTGAATFCGAGGSGCGQPKCPEYECLPCT
;
A
#
# COMPACT_ATOMS: atom_id res chain seq x y z
N MET A 1 51.89 -35.90 1.84
CA MET A 1 50.48 -36.34 2.00
C MET A 1 49.45 -35.20 2.11
N LYS A 2 49.80 -33.94 2.43
CA LYS A 2 48.81 -32.85 2.58
C LYS A 2 48.23 -32.25 1.29
N LYS A 3 48.90 -32.39 0.14
CA LYS A 3 48.42 -31.83 -1.15
C LYS A 3 47.29 -32.63 -1.81
N SER A 4 47.05 -33.87 -1.39
CA SER A 4 46.02 -34.73 -1.99
C SER A 4 44.60 -34.42 -1.50
N TYR A 5 44.46 -33.90 -0.27
CA TYR A 5 43.16 -33.56 0.34
C TYR A 5 42.55 -32.27 -0.22
N LEU A 6 43.41 -31.34 -0.67
CA LEU A 6 42.95 -30.05 -1.21
C LEU A 6 42.32 -30.22 -2.61
N LEU A 7 42.82 -31.20 -3.39
CA LEU A 7 42.25 -31.52 -4.70
C LEU A 7 40.89 -32.23 -4.58
N THR A 8 40.73 -33.10 -3.58
CA THR A 8 39.45 -33.81 -3.35
C THR A 8 38.37 -32.87 -2.81
N LEU A 9 38.74 -31.89 -1.97
CA LEU A 9 37.80 -30.87 -1.49
C LEU A 9 37.33 -29.94 -2.61
N LEU A 10 38.23 -29.57 -3.53
CA LEU A 10 37.89 -28.71 -4.68
C LEU A 10 36.95 -29.41 -5.67
N ILE A 11 37.15 -30.71 -5.92
CA ILE A 11 36.28 -31.51 -6.79
C ILE A 11 34.89 -31.70 -6.15
N LEU A 12 34.81 -31.86 -4.83
CA LEU A 12 33.53 -31.94 -4.11
C LEU A 12 32.73 -30.63 -4.21
N ILE A 13 33.38 -29.47 -4.13
CA ILE A 13 32.68 -28.16 -4.25
C ILE A 13 32.12 -27.97 -5.67
N ILE A 14 32.85 -28.38 -6.71
CA ILE A 14 32.38 -28.28 -8.10
C ILE A 14 31.22 -29.27 -8.38
N SER A 15 31.16 -30.39 -7.64
CA SER A 15 30.10 -31.40 -7.80
C SER A 15 28.74 -30.97 -7.21
N PHE A 16 28.72 -30.04 -6.25
CA PHE A 16 27.48 -29.50 -5.66
C PHE A 16 26.88 -28.32 -6.45
N SER A 17 27.62 -27.75 -7.42
CA SER A 17 27.16 -26.59 -8.20
C SER A 17 26.37 -26.94 -9.47
N CYS A 18 26.17 -28.24 -9.77
CA CYS A 18 25.36 -28.71 -10.89
C CYS A 18 24.26 -29.68 -10.43
N GLN A 19 23.55 -29.37 -9.35
CA GLN A 19 22.18 -29.86 -9.27
C GLN A 19 21.40 -29.07 -10.31
N GLU A 20 20.91 -29.76 -11.35
CA GLU A 20 19.78 -29.27 -12.15
C GLU A 20 18.76 -28.77 -11.14
N GLN A 21 18.54 -27.46 -11.15
CA GLN A 21 17.48 -26.82 -10.39
C GLN A 21 16.20 -27.40 -11.00
N GLU A 22 15.71 -28.52 -10.45
CA GLU A 22 14.39 -29.06 -10.76
C GLU A 22 13.47 -27.86 -10.78
N ASN A 23 12.88 -27.57 -11.94
CA ASN A 23 12.03 -26.41 -12.18
C ASN A 23 11.06 -26.28 -11.02
N ALA A 24 11.44 -25.50 -10.01
CA ALA A 24 10.62 -25.24 -8.86
C ALA A 24 9.46 -24.47 -9.48
N ILE A 25 8.30 -25.11 -9.51
CA ILE A 25 7.07 -24.48 -9.98
C ILE A 25 6.97 -23.20 -9.17
N GLU A 26 7.22 -22.06 -9.81
CA GLU A 26 7.12 -20.78 -9.14
C GLU A 26 5.68 -20.69 -8.63
N PRO A 27 5.50 -20.51 -7.31
CA PRO A 27 4.16 -20.49 -6.73
C PRO A 27 3.41 -19.32 -7.34
N THR A 28 2.39 -19.64 -8.14
CA THR A 28 1.52 -18.64 -8.76
C THR A 28 0.73 -17.95 -7.65
N ILE A 29 0.79 -16.62 -7.61
CA ILE A 29 0.08 -15.84 -6.60
C ILE A 29 -1.42 -15.89 -6.88
N ASP A 30 -2.20 -16.38 -5.91
CA ASP A 30 -3.66 -16.28 -5.95
C ASP A 30 -4.07 -14.85 -5.53
N TYR A 31 -4.30 -14.00 -6.53
CA TYR A 31 -4.66 -12.59 -6.31
C TYR A 31 -6.03 -12.42 -5.66
N GLU A 32 -6.96 -13.36 -5.87
CA GLU A 32 -8.27 -13.34 -5.22
C GLU A 32 -8.13 -13.63 -3.73
N ALA A 33 -7.31 -14.63 -3.37
CA ALA A 33 -6.96 -14.91 -1.99
C ALA A 33 -6.22 -13.73 -1.33
N PHE A 34 -5.26 -13.12 -2.03
CA PHE A 34 -4.53 -11.93 -1.56
C PHE A 34 -5.49 -10.76 -1.29
N SER A 35 -6.35 -10.43 -2.24
CA SER A 35 -7.36 -9.36 -2.13
C SER A 35 -8.30 -9.60 -0.94
N SER A 36 -8.80 -10.83 -0.82
CA SER A 36 -9.70 -11.25 0.26
C SER A 36 -9.03 -11.14 1.63
N GLU A 37 -7.79 -11.59 1.76
CA GLU A 37 -7.04 -11.52 3.01
C GLU A 37 -6.72 -10.06 3.40
N LEU A 38 -6.25 -9.25 2.44
CA LEU A 38 -5.97 -7.84 2.66
C LEU A 38 -7.24 -7.09 3.13
N LYS A 39 -8.37 -7.30 2.44
CA LYS A 39 -9.67 -6.71 2.80
C LYS A 39 -10.13 -7.16 4.19
N SER A 40 -10.00 -8.45 4.51
CA SER A 40 -10.32 -9.00 5.83
C SER A 40 -9.50 -8.35 6.95
N ASN A 41 -8.18 -8.27 6.76
CA ASN A 41 -7.25 -7.68 7.72
C ASN A 41 -7.57 -6.19 7.99
N LEU A 42 -7.78 -5.40 6.93
CA LEU A 42 -8.15 -3.99 7.09
C LEU A 42 -9.49 -3.82 7.81
N ASN A 43 -10.50 -4.61 7.48
CA ASN A 43 -11.80 -4.56 8.15
C ASN A 43 -11.74 -5.02 9.62
N GLN A 44 -10.87 -5.96 9.96
CA GLN A 44 -10.62 -6.34 11.35
C GLN A 44 -10.02 -5.18 12.14
N ILE A 45 -9.04 -4.47 11.57
CA ILE A 45 -8.46 -3.26 12.17
C ILE A 45 -9.56 -2.20 12.37
N ALA A 46 -10.36 -1.91 11.35
CA ALA A 46 -11.46 -0.96 11.45
C ALA A 46 -12.46 -1.33 12.58
N THR A 47 -12.82 -2.60 12.68
CA THR A 47 -13.71 -3.10 13.74
C THR A 47 -13.11 -2.88 15.14
N GLN A 48 -11.80 -3.12 15.30
CA GLN A 48 -11.09 -2.87 16.56
C GLN A 48 -10.99 -1.37 16.85
N MET A 49 -10.75 -0.51 15.85
CA MET A 49 -10.74 0.95 16.00
C MET A 49 -12.09 1.45 16.55
N ARG A 50 -13.20 1.03 15.93
CA ARG A 50 -14.56 1.36 16.40
C ARG A 50 -14.81 0.87 17.83
N SER A 51 -14.38 -0.35 18.14
CA SER A 51 -14.54 -0.94 19.48
C SER A 51 -13.77 -0.17 20.57
N ASN A 52 -12.67 0.49 20.19
CA ASN A 52 -11.88 1.35 21.07
C ASN A 52 -12.31 2.83 21.00
N GLN A 53 -13.42 3.15 20.33
CA GLN A 53 -13.91 4.53 20.13
C GLN A 53 -12.83 5.44 19.53
N SER A 54 -12.08 4.93 18.56
CA SER A 54 -10.95 5.61 17.92
C SER A 54 -11.09 5.63 16.41
N ASP A 55 -10.23 6.39 15.73
CA ASP A 55 -10.19 6.60 14.28
C ASP A 55 -8.74 6.56 13.78
N PHE A 56 -8.53 6.58 12.46
CA PHE A 56 -7.20 6.47 11.86
C PHE A 56 -6.29 7.68 12.11
N SER A 57 -6.77 8.75 12.75
CA SER A 57 -5.92 9.85 13.22
C SER A 57 -5.14 9.50 14.49
N ASN A 58 -5.59 8.51 15.27
CA ASN A 58 -4.88 8.03 16.46
C ASN A 58 -3.79 7.02 16.09
N ALA A 59 -2.62 7.54 15.74
CA ALA A 59 -1.51 6.72 15.25
C ALA A 59 -1.03 5.64 16.25
N GLU A 60 -1.05 5.93 17.56
CA GLU A 60 -0.68 4.95 18.59
C GLU A 60 -1.66 3.77 18.60
N MET A 61 -2.97 4.07 18.51
CA MET A 61 -4.01 3.04 18.52
C MET A 61 -3.96 2.18 17.25
N VAL A 62 -3.79 2.81 16.09
CA VAL A 62 -3.61 2.12 14.82
C VAL A 62 -2.42 1.18 14.87
N SER A 63 -1.25 1.66 15.34
CA SER A 63 -0.04 0.86 15.49
C SER A 63 -0.26 -0.36 16.40
N LYS A 64 -0.89 -0.14 17.56
CA LYS A 64 -1.15 -1.21 18.54
C LYS A 64 -2.09 -2.29 17.99
N ILE A 65 -3.18 -1.90 17.34
CA ILE A 65 -4.16 -2.83 16.78
C ILE A 65 -3.55 -3.62 15.62
N ALA A 66 -2.89 -2.93 14.69
CA ALA A 66 -2.27 -3.57 13.53
C ALA A 66 -1.14 -4.53 13.96
N SER A 67 -0.28 -4.14 14.91
CA SER A 67 0.76 -5.02 15.44
C SER A 67 0.18 -6.26 16.12
N GLY A 68 -0.89 -6.09 16.92
CA GLY A 68 -1.58 -7.21 17.56
C GLY A 68 -2.19 -8.19 16.54
N MET A 69 -2.80 -7.67 15.48
CA MET A 69 -3.33 -8.49 14.39
C MET A 69 -2.22 -9.24 13.64
N LEU A 70 -1.16 -8.54 13.24
CA LEU A 70 -0.01 -9.16 12.56
C LEU A 70 0.63 -10.25 13.45
N GLN A 71 0.72 -10.03 14.76
CA GLN A 71 1.25 -11.03 15.69
C GLN A 71 0.35 -12.28 15.78
N MET A 72 -0.97 -12.12 15.67
CA MET A 72 -1.91 -13.23 15.67
C MET A 72 -1.89 -14.04 14.36
N ASN A 73 -1.76 -13.36 13.22
CA ASN A 73 -1.81 -13.99 11.89
C ASN A 73 -0.45 -14.59 11.50
N TYR A 74 0.65 -13.96 11.88
CA TYR A 74 2.01 -14.35 11.51
C TYR A 74 2.82 -14.81 12.72
N LYS A 75 2.24 -15.70 13.52
CA LYS A 75 2.88 -16.25 14.73
C LYS A 75 4.28 -16.77 14.37
N ASN A 76 5.30 -16.20 15.01
CA ASN A 76 6.73 -16.50 14.89
C ASN A 76 7.51 -15.74 13.80
N ASP A 77 6.91 -14.86 12.99
CA ASP A 77 7.70 -13.99 12.09
C ASP A 77 7.89 -12.59 12.67
N GLN A 78 8.92 -12.44 13.52
CA GLN A 78 9.31 -11.14 14.08
C GLN A 78 9.70 -10.12 13.01
N ARG A 79 10.16 -10.56 11.82
CA ARG A 79 10.57 -9.64 10.76
C ARG A 79 9.38 -8.87 10.19
N ILE A 80 8.20 -9.48 10.17
CA ILE A 80 6.95 -8.82 9.75
C ILE A 80 6.57 -7.74 10.77
N LEU A 81 6.64 -8.05 12.06
CA LEU A 81 6.33 -7.09 13.12
C LEU A 81 7.33 -5.93 13.15
N GLU A 82 8.61 -6.21 12.98
CA GLU A 82 9.66 -5.19 12.89
C GLU A 82 9.50 -4.34 11.63
N THR A 83 9.25 -4.94 10.48
CA THR A 83 8.97 -4.21 9.23
C THR A 83 7.75 -3.32 9.38
N PHE A 84 6.67 -3.82 9.99
CA PHE A 84 5.50 -3.00 10.30
C PHE A 84 5.83 -1.87 11.27
N SER A 85 6.42 -2.16 12.42
CA SER A 85 6.70 -1.15 13.44
C SER A 85 7.64 -0.07 12.91
N ASN A 86 8.69 -0.46 12.17
CA ASN A 86 9.66 0.48 11.59
C ASN A 86 9.02 1.29 10.45
N GLY A 87 8.29 0.65 9.55
CA GLY A 87 7.57 1.30 8.47
C GLY A 87 6.52 2.27 9.01
N TYR A 88 5.73 1.83 9.99
CA TYR A 88 4.70 2.62 10.65
C TYR A 88 5.27 3.81 11.40
N SER A 89 6.27 3.60 12.26
CA SER A 89 6.92 4.68 13.02
C SER A 89 7.56 5.71 12.07
N ARG A 90 8.17 5.26 10.97
CA ARG A 90 8.74 6.15 9.96
C ARG A 90 7.65 6.99 9.30
N SER A 91 6.56 6.37 8.83
CA SER A 91 5.44 7.10 8.24
C SER A 91 4.77 8.06 9.22
N ALA A 92 4.46 7.61 10.45
CA ALA A 92 3.84 8.44 11.48
C ALA A 92 4.72 9.63 11.91
N SER A 93 6.05 9.48 11.91
CA SER A 93 6.96 10.60 12.17
C SER A 93 6.99 11.65 11.06
N ILE A 94 6.70 11.25 9.81
CA ILE A 94 6.63 12.14 8.65
C ILE A 94 5.33 12.95 8.69
N VAL A 95 4.26 12.40 9.26
CA VAL A 95 2.94 13.06 9.38
C VAL A 95 3.00 14.37 10.19
N GLY A 96 4.01 14.56 11.06
CA GLY A 96 4.24 15.82 11.77
C GLY A 96 4.94 16.92 10.94
N LEU A 97 5.43 16.62 9.74
CA LEU A 97 6.09 17.55 8.83
C LEU A 97 5.16 17.80 7.63
N HIS A 98 4.88 19.07 7.31
CA HIS A 98 4.17 19.47 6.09
C HIS A 98 4.69 18.65 4.88
N THR A 99 3.79 17.89 4.28
CA THR A 99 4.06 16.88 3.24
C THR A 99 4.73 17.48 2.02
N ASN A 100 6.03 17.21 1.89
CA ASN A 100 6.56 16.79 0.60
C ASN A 100 6.72 15.28 0.73
N ALA A 101 5.92 14.52 -0.02
CA ALA A 101 6.13 13.08 -0.18
C ALA A 101 7.62 12.83 -0.50
N ARG A 102 8.32 12.17 0.43
CA ARG A 102 9.74 11.76 0.42
C ARG A 102 10.68 12.40 -0.61
N ILE A 103 11.77 12.99 -0.08
CA ILE A 103 13.11 12.68 -0.59
C ILE A 103 13.63 11.55 0.32
N SER A 104 13.39 10.29 -0.05
CA SER A 104 14.22 9.21 0.47
C SER A 104 15.63 9.46 -0.07
N SER A 105 16.65 9.50 0.79
CA SER A 105 18.04 9.61 0.32
C SER A 105 18.50 8.37 -0.46
N GLU A 106 17.78 7.25 -0.31
CA GLU A 106 17.93 6.07 -1.15
C GLU A 106 17.04 6.22 -2.38
N GLN A 107 17.67 6.25 -3.56
CA GLN A 107 16.99 6.18 -4.85
C GLN A 107 16.26 4.84 -4.93
N ILE A 108 14.93 4.90 -4.99
CA ILE A 108 14.10 3.73 -5.29
C ILE A 108 14.08 3.64 -6.82
N TYR A 109 14.67 2.59 -7.36
CA TYR A 109 14.64 2.32 -8.79
C TYR A 109 13.39 1.52 -9.10
N PHE A 110 12.44 2.15 -9.80
CA PHE A 110 11.34 1.46 -10.45
C PHE A 110 11.78 1.09 -11.87
N SER A 111 11.29 -0.03 -12.38
CA SER A 111 11.39 -0.27 -13.81
C SER A 111 10.57 0.76 -14.59
N GLU A 112 10.85 0.91 -15.88
CA GLU A 112 10.06 1.80 -16.74
C GLU A 112 8.58 1.39 -16.74
N PHE A 113 8.30 0.08 -16.70
CA PHE A 113 6.95 -0.45 -16.62
C PHE A 113 6.24 -0.02 -15.32
N ASP A 114 6.85 -0.24 -14.15
CA ASP A 114 6.28 0.14 -12.87
C ASP A 114 6.09 1.65 -12.74
N TYR A 115 7.06 2.42 -13.22
CA TYR A 115 6.98 3.88 -13.23
C TYR A 115 5.79 4.37 -14.06
N ASN A 116 5.63 3.83 -15.28
CA ASN A 116 4.54 4.18 -16.17
C ASN A 116 3.18 3.77 -15.57
N LEU A 117 3.13 2.61 -14.90
CA LEU A 117 1.94 2.15 -14.20
C LEU A 117 1.55 3.10 -13.05
N ILE A 118 2.50 3.46 -12.19
CA ILE A 118 2.27 4.39 -11.07
C ILE A 118 1.77 5.74 -11.60
N THR A 119 2.39 6.24 -12.67
CA THR A 119 1.98 7.50 -13.33
C THR A 119 0.55 7.39 -13.86
N LYS A 120 0.22 6.29 -14.55
CA LYS A 120 -1.13 6.05 -15.06
C LYS A 120 -2.15 5.99 -13.92
N VAL A 121 -1.88 5.25 -12.84
CA VAL A 121 -2.74 5.22 -11.65
C VAL A 121 -2.93 6.61 -11.05
N ASN A 122 -1.87 7.43 -11.04
CA ASN A 122 -1.94 8.81 -10.58
C ASN A 122 -2.90 9.66 -11.43
N ASP A 123 -2.79 9.56 -12.75
CA ASP A 123 -3.66 10.28 -13.68
C ASP A 123 -5.13 9.82 -13.56
N LEU A 124 -5.36 8.53 -13.33
CA LEU A 124 -6.70 7.97 -13.16
C LEU A 124 -7.43 8.56 -11.94
N TRP A 125 -6.79 8.69 -10.77
CA TRP A 125 -7.50 9.23 -9.59
C TRP A 125 -7.74 10.74 -9.72
N VAL A 126 -6.80 11.48 -10.32
CA VAL A 126 -6.94 12.92 -10.58
C VAL A 126 -8.10 13.20 -11.54
N SER A 127 -8.18 12.41 -12.62
CA SER A 127 -9.19 12.58 -13.69
C SER A 127 -10.55 11.97 -13.35
N SER A 128 -10.63 11.08 -12.37
CA SER A 128 -11.89 10.45 -11.97
C SER A 128 -12.87 11.44 -11.35
N SER A 129 -14.13 11.37 -11.80
CA SER A 129 -15.23 12.15 -11.24
C SER A 129 -15.85 11.52 -9.99
N SER A 130 -15.68 10.21 -9.81
CA SER A 130 -16.23 9.46 -8.69
C SER A 130 -15.33 8.27 -8.31
N PRO A 131 -15.51 7.70 -7.11
CA PRO A 131 -14.81 6.49 -6.68
C PRO A 131 -15.18 5.28 -7.52
N THR A 132 -16.45 5.17 -7.94
CA THR A 132 -16.90 4.10 -8.85
C THR A 132 -16.21 4.22 -10.21
N HIS A 133 -16.13 5.44 -10.75
CA HIS A 133 -15.40 5.69 -12.00
C HIS A 133 -13.91 5.30 -11.86
N TYR A 134 -13.26 5.71 -10.78
CA TYR A 134 -11.87 5.36 -10.50
C TYR A 134 -11.65 3.85 -10.40
N LYS A 135 -12.53 3.13 -9.68
CA LYS A 135 -12.45 1.67 -9.56
C LYS A 135 -12.56 0.98 -10.91
N ASN A 136 -13.51 1.40 -11.76
CA ASN A 136 -13.66 0.81 -13.08
C ASN A 136 -12.39 1.00 -13.92
N GLN A 137 -11.80 2.20 -13.89
CA GLN A 137 -10.54 2.46 -14.58
C GLN A 137 -9.35 1.65 -14.02
N LEU A 138 -9.31 1.40 -12.70
CA LEU A 138 -8.31 0.51 -12.11
C LEU A 138 -8.51 -0.95 -12.53
N THR A 139 -9.75 -1.41 -12.65
CA THR A 139 -10.06 -2.77 -13.14
C THR A 139 -9.66 -2.94 -14.60
N GLU A 140 -9.96 -1.96 -15.46
CA GLU A 140 -9.50 -1.95 -16.85
C GLU A 140 -7.97 -1.99 -16.94
N LEU A 141 -7.28 -1.18 -16.13
CA LEU A 141 -5.82 -1.17 -16.07
C LEU A 141 -5.23 -2.50 -15.55
N LEU A 142 -5.92 -3.19 -14.64
CA LEU A 142 -5.52 -4.51 -14.17
C LEU A 142 -5.58 -5.56 -15.28
N GLU A 143 -6.65 -5.54 -16.09
CA GLU A 143 -6.77 -6.42 -17.27
C GLU A 143 -5.68 -6.11 -18.32
N GLU A 144 -5.34 -4.83 -18.53
CA GLU A 144 -4.24 -4.44 -19.41
C GLU A 144 -2.88 -4.99 -18.94
N VAL A 145 -2.59 -4.90 -17.62
CA VAL A 145 -1.34 -5.41 -17.03
C VAL A 145 -1.25 -6.94 -17.14
N ASP A 146 -2.36 -7.66 -16.92
CA ASP A 146 -2.40 -9.12 -17.03
C ASP A 146 -2.01 -9.58 -18.45
N LEU A 147 -2.44 -8.84 -19.46
CA LEU A 147 -2.17 -9.10 -20.88
C LEU A 147 -0.80 -8.56 -21.36
N ALA A 148 -0.09 -7.78 -20.55
CA ALA A 148 1.17 -7.16 -20.96
C ALA A 148 2.29 -8.19 -21.19
N ASP A 149 3.11 -7.97 -22.21
CA ASP A 149 4.31 -8.77 -22.48
C ASP A 149 5.52 -8.17 -21.75
N VAL A 150 5.61 -8.44 -20.44
CA VAL A 150 6.66 -7.94 -19.53
C VAL A 150 7.19 -9.09 -18.67
N GLU A 151 8.30 -8.85 -17.95
CA GLU A 151 8.85 -9.87 -17.04
C GLU A 151 7.81 -10.29 -15.99
N ILE A 152 7.72 -11.58 -15.71
CA ILE A 152 6.73 -12.13 -14.77
C ILE A 152 6.78 -11.42 -13.40
N ASN A 153 7.98 -11.13 -12.91
CA ASN A 153 8.19 -10.42 -11.64
C ASN A 153 7.60 -9.00 -11.65
N GLU A 154 7.76 -8.26 -12.76
CA GLU A 154 7.21 -6.92 -12.91
C GLU A 154 5.68 -6.96 -13.02
N LYS A 155 5.15 -7.93 -13.78
CA LYS A 155 3.71 -8.16 -13.88
C LYS A 155 3.09 -8.47 -12.52
N GLU A 156 3.70 -9.37 -11.76
CA GLU A 156 3.20 -9.74 -10.42
C GLU A 156 3.17 -8.53 -9.48
N GLN A 157 4.23 -7.72 -9.47
CA GLN A 157 4.30 -6.50 -8.65
C GLN A 157 3.22 -5.49 -9.05
N ALA A 158 3.02 -5.28 -10.35
CA ALA A 158 1.99 -4.42 -10.88
C ALA A 158 0.57 -4.89 -10.49
N ILE A 159 0.28 -6.18 -10.60
CA ILE A 159 -1.01 -6.76 -10.20
C ILE A 159 -1.24 -6.60 -8.69
N ILE A 160 -0.22 -6.86 -7.86
CA ILE A 160 -0.29 -6.66 -6.40
C ILE A 160 -0.58 -5.19 -6.09
N TYR A 161 0.10 -4.26 -6.76
CA TYR A 161 -0.10 -2.83 -6.57
C TYR A 161 -1.54 -2.41 -6.91
N LEU A 162 -2.04 -2.76 -8.10
CA LEU A 162 -3.40 -2.44 -8.53
C LEU A 162 -4.47 -3.09 -7.65
N THR A 163 -4.28 -4.36 -7.27
CA THR A 163 -5.18 -5.06 -6.35
C THR A 163 -5.23 -4.37 -4.99
N SER A 164 -4.07 -3.93 -4.49
CA SER A 164 -4.00 -3.18 -3.24
C SER A 164 -4.72 -1.83 -3.33
N GLN A 165 -4.64 -1.13 -4.48
CA GLN A 165 -5.39 0.10 -4.71
C GLN A 165 -6.90 -0.15 -4.71
N LEU A 166 -7.38 -1.19 -5.41
CA LEU A 166 -8.80 -1.57 -5.42
C LEU A 166 -9.32 -1.86 -4.02
N VAL A 167 -8.58 -2.67 -3.23
CA VAL A 167 -8.95 -2.99 -1.84
C VAL A 167 -8.95 -1.74 -0.96
N ALA A 168 -8.00 -0.83 -1.15
CA ALA A 168 -7.94 0.41 -0.39
C ALA A 168 -9.13 1.34 -0.69
N VAL A 169 -9.52 1.50 -1.95
CA VAL A 169 -10.68 2.32 -2.33
C VAL A 169 -11.95 1.76 -1.71
N ASP A 170 -12.16 0.44 -1.81
CA ASP A 170 -13.26 -0.26 -1.13
C ASP A 170 -13.25 0.02 0.38
N PHE A 171 -12.09 -0.17 1.01
CA PHE A 171 -11.96 0.04 2.45
C PHE A 171 -12.29 1.47 2.86
N ILE A 172 -11.83 2.47 2.10
CA ILE A 172 -12.11 3.89 2.36
C ILE A 172 -13.61 4.17 2.28
N ILE A 173 -14.29 3.66 1.25
CA ILE A 173 -15.73 3.84 1.05
C ILE A 173 -16.50 3.19 2.21
N ASP A 174 -16.15 1.95 2.56
CA ASP A 174 -16.83 1.16 3.58
C ASP A 174 -16.56 1.66 5.01
N ASN A 175 -15.45 2.37 5.24
CA ASN A 175 -15.01 2.82 6.56
C ASN A 175 -14.79 4.33 6.65
N TYR A 176 -15.55 5.11 5.87
CA TYR A 176 -15.46 6.56 5.84
C TYR A 176 -15.55 7.22 7.23
N ASP A 177 -16.34 6.65 8.14
CA ASP A 177 -16.50 7.09 9.53
C ASP A 177 -15.20 7.07 10.36
N LEU A 178 -14.23 6.24 9.97
CA LEU A 178 -12.96 6.10 10.67
C LEU A 178 -11.83 6.96 10.09
N ILE A 179 -12.02 7.52 8.90
CA ILE A 179 -10.94 8.19 8.16
C ILE A 179 -11.26 9.67 7.94
N SER A 180 -12.54 10.02 7.82
CA SER A 180 -12.96 11.41 7.87
C SER A 180 -12.76 11.94 9.29
N PRO A 181 -12.06 13.06 9.49
CA PRO A 181 -12.14 13.70 10.78
C PRO A 181 -13.59 14.08 10.99
N LEU A 182 -14.17 13.51 12.04
CA LEU A 182 -15.38 14.07 12.61
C LEU A 182 -15.07 15.54 12.87
N GLU A 183 -15.64 16.45 12.09
CA GLU A 183 -15.61 17.86 12.42
C GLU A 183 -16.19 18.00 13.83
N VAL A 184 -15.31 18.19 14.80
CA VAL A 184 -15.68 18.64 16.13
C VAL A 184 -16.24 20.04 15.94
N LYS A 185 -17.57 20.10 15.92
CA LYS A 185 -18.35 21.33 15.83
C LYS A 185 -17.81 22.37 16.81
N SER A 186 -17.18 23.44 16.33
CA SER A 186 -16.90 24.59 17.20
C SER A 186 -18.19 25.37 17.55
N ASN A 187 -19.28 25.19 16.79
CA ASN A 187 -20.52 26.00 16.92
C ASN A 187 -21.85 25.20 16.86
N GLY A 188 -21.86 23.91 17.18
CA GLY A 188 -23.12 23.13 17.28
C GLY A 188 -23.79 22.73 15.95
N ARG A 189 -23.37 23.26 14.79
CA ARG A 189 -23.75 22.75 13.45
C ARG A 189 -22.70 21.78 12.94
N SER A 190 -23.14 20.56 12.62
CA SER A 190 -22.32 19.52 11.98
C SER A 190 -22.40 19.82 10.50
N ALA A 191 -21.27 20.04 9.82
CA ALA A 191 -21.27 20.02 8.36
C ALA A 191 -21.46 18.59 7.80
N GLN A 192 -21.52 17.57 8.67
CA GLN A 192 -21.93 16.21 8.33
C GLN A 192 -23.47 16.12 8.21
N ASP A 193 -24.06 16.95 7.34
CA ASP A 193 -25.44 16.72 6.90
C ASP A 193 -25.42 15.54 5.91
N ASN A 194 -25.59 14.32 6.45
CA ASN A 194 -26.13 13.11 5.80
C ASN A 194 -25.50 12.55 4.51
N CYS A 195 -24.40 13.10 4.00
CA CYS A 195 -23.72 12.56 2.82
C CYS A 195 -22.77 11.42 3.18
N GLN A 196 -23.24 10.18 2.99
CA GLN A 196 -22.39 9.00 2.97
C GLN A 196 -21.94 8.73 1.53
N PRO A 197 -20.68 8.30 1.30
CA PRO A 197 -20.18 7.98 -0.05
C PRO A 197 -21.02 6.90 -0.77
N SER A 198 -21.71 6.06 -0.01
CA SER A 198 -22.62 5.03 -0.54
C SER A 198 -23.90 5.59 -1.16
N LYS A 199 -24.19 6.89 -1.01
CA LYS A 199 -25.32 7.54 -1.65
C LYS A 199 -24.87 8.19 -2.97
N PRO A 200 -25.50 7.87 -4.11
CA PRO A 200 -25.11 8.41 -5.42
C PRO A 200 -25.08 9.93 -5.48
N GLU A 201 -25.99 10.60 -4.77
CA GLU A 201 -26.10 12.06 -4.71
C GLU A 201 -24.92 12.75 -4.00
N CYS A 202 -24.12 11.98 -3.27
CA CYS A 202 -23.00 12.46 -2.47
C CYS A 202 -21.63 12.08 -3.03
N GLU A 203 -21.62 11.10 -3.94
CA GLU A 203 -20.43 10.42 -4.42
C GLU A 203 -19.42 11.41 -5.04
N GLU A 204 -19.90 12.30 -5.92
CA GLU A 204 -19.05 13.29 -6.60
C GLU A 204 -18.50 14.36 -5.63
N SER A 205 -19.35 14.90 -4.76
CA SER A 205 -18.98 15.96 -3.82
C SER A 205 -17.94 15.52 -2.79
N TRP A 206 -18.12 14.29 -2.27
CA TRP A 206 -17.18 13.69 -1.33
C TRP A 206 -15.86 13.36 -1.99
N TRP A 207 -15.91 12.79 -3.20
CA TRP A 207 -14.73 12.43 -3.97
C TRP A 207 -13.85 13.64 -4.26
N ASP A 208 -14.45 14.74 -4.70
CA ASP A 208 -13.71 15.96 -5.02
C ASP A 208 -13.16 16.67 -3.76
N SER A 209 -13.91 16.63 -2.65
CA SER A 209 -13.52 17.32 -1.41
C SER A 209 -12.45 16.58 -0.62
N TRP A 210 -12.51 15.24 -0.57
CA TRP A 210 -11.67 14.43 0.32
C TRP A 210 -11.19 13.13 -0.32
N GLY A 211 -12.06 12.45 -1.07
CA GLY A 211 -11.77 11.11 -1.62
C GLY A 211 -10.51 11.06 -2.49
N LYS A 212 -10.30 12.04 -3.36
CA LYS A 212 -9.08 12.19 -4.17
C LYS A 212 -7.81 12.31 -3.33
N CYS A 213 -7.85 13.09 -2.25
CA CYS A 213 -6.71 13.23 -1.34
C CYS A 213 -6.43 11.92 -0.59
N ALA A 214 -7.47 11.25 -0.10
CA ALA A 214 -7.33 9.99 0.61
C ALA A 214 -6.75 8.89 -0.29
N VAL A 215 -7.31 8.75 -1.50
CA VAL A 215 -6.83 7.79 -2.50
C VAL A 215 -5.42 8.15 -2.96
N GLY A 216 -5.10 9.42 -3.24
CA GLY A 216 -3.74 9.83 -3.59
C GLY A 216 -2.73 9.50 -2.49
N THR A 217 -3.13 9.63 -1.22
CA THR A 217 -2.27 9.26 -0.07
C THR A 217 -2.07 7.74 0.01
N VAL A 218 -3.11 6.94 -0.24
CA VAL A 218 -2.98 5.48 -0.31
C VAL A 218 -2.19 5.03 -1.55
N GLY A 219 -2.37 5.68 -2.68
CA GLY A 219 -1.63 5.48 -3.92
C GLY A 219 -0.13 5.72 -3.72
N GLY A 220 0.21 6.85 -3.11
CA GLY A 220 1.57 7.19 -2.72
C GLY A 220 2.17 6.20 -1.72
N ALA A 221 1.39 5.76 -0.72
CA ALA A 221 1.83 4.71 0.21
C ALA A 221 2.02 3.34 -0.48
N GLY A 222 1.25 3.05 -1.53
CA GLY A 222 1.39 1.87 -2.38
C GLY A 222 2.73 1.83 -3.14
N THR A 223 3.34 2.97 -3.47
CA THR A 223 4.72 2.98 -3.98
C THR A 223 5.72 2.48 -2.92
N GLY A 224 5.39 2.69 -1.63
CA GLY A 224 6.11 2.10 -0.50
C GLY A 224 5.92 0.59 -0.38
N LEU A 225 4.79 0.05 -0.85
CA LEU A 225 4.56 -1.41 -0.95
C LEU A 225 5.52 -2.01 -1.97
N LEU A 226 5.65 -1.41 -3.16
CA LEU A 226 6.60 -1.89 -4.17
C LEU A 226 8.05 -1.90 -3.64
N ALA A 227 8.45 -0.82 -2.96
CA ALA A 227 9.78 -0.75 -2.35
C ALA A 227 9.96 -1.73 -1.17
N GLY A 228 8.92 -2.01 -0.39
CA GLY A 228 8.96 -2.92 0.76
C GLY A 228 8.82 -4.40 0.40
N GLY A 229 8.03 -4.71 -0.63
CA GLY A 229 7.79 -6.05 -1.16
C GLY A 229 9.07 -6.65 -1.75
N ALA A 230 9.86 -5.82 -2.45
CA ALA A 230 11.18 -6.22 -2.95
C ALA A 230 12.14 -6.66 -1.82
N ALA A 231 12.04 -6.06 -0.63
CA ALA A 231 12.90 -6.42 0.52
C ALA A 231 12.40 -7.66 1.30
N GLY A 232 11.13 -8.03 1.16
CA GLY A 232 10.48 -9.13 1.92
C GLY A 232 10.38 -10.48 1.19
N SER A 233 10.76 -10.57 -0.08
CA SER A 233 10.42 -11.69 -0.97
C SER A 233 11.29 -12.95 -0.79
N LEU A 234 11.31 -13.53 0.41
CA LEU A 234 11.74 -14.93 0.61
C LEU A 234 10.55 -15.90 0.72
N ILE A 235 9.33 -15.39 0.98
CA ILE A 235 8.09 -16.17 0.98
C ILE A 235 7.03 -15.32 0.25
N PRO A 236 6.72 -15.63 -1.02
CA PRO A 236 5.62 -15.00 -1.75
C PRO A 236 4.34 -15.16 -0.93
N PHE A 237 3.46 -14.15 -0.94
CA PHE A 237 2.20 -14.05 -0.18
C PHE A 237 2.32 -13.45 1.24
N ILE A 238 3.04 -14.10 2.16
CA ILE A 238 3.06 -13.67 3.57
C ILE A 238 3.72 -12.28 3.74
N GLY A 239 4.89 -12.08 3.11
CA GLY A 239 5.59 -10.79 3.17
C GLY A 239 4.82 -9.68 2.44
N THR A 240 4.17 -10.03 1.34
CA THR A 240 3.41 -9.09 0.50
C THR A 240 2.14 -8.61 1.20
N THR A 241 1.33 -9.51 1.76
CA THR A 241 0.10 -9.13 2.48
C THR A 241 0.44 -8.29 3.70
N ALA A 242 1.44 -8.70 4.48
CA ALA A 242 1.91 -7.89 5.60
C ALA A 242 2.37 -6.50 5.14
N GLY A 243 3.23 -6.43 4.12
CA GLY A 243 3.72 -5.17 3.53
C GLY A 243 2.61 -4.26 3.01
N ALA A 244 1.60 -4.85 2.37
CA ALA A 244 0.43 -4.14 1.87
C ALA A 244 -0.40 -3.53 3.01
N VAL A 245 -0.65 -4.31 4.06
CA VAL A 245 -1.31 -3.84 5.29
C VAL A 245 -0.50 -2.70 5.92
N VAL A 246 0.83 -2.85 6.03
CA VAL A 246 1.72 -1.80 6.56
C VAL A 246 1.60 -0.52 5.74
N GLY A 247 1.77 -0.61 4.42
CA GLY A 247 1.72 0.53 3.50
C GLY A 247 0.38 1.25 3.54
N ALA A 248 -0.71 0.50 3.41
CA ALA A 248 -2.07 1.02 3.43
C ALA A 248 -2.36 1.78 4.73
N ILE A 249 -2.01 1.22 5.89
CA ILE A 249 -2.32 1.81 7.20
C ILE A 249 -1.40 2.99 7.52
N SER A 250 -0.08 2.78 7.38
CA SER A 250 0.93 3.72 7.88
C SER A 250 1.05 4.98 7.04
N GLY A 251 1.05 4.83 5.71
CA GLY A 251 1.16 5.95 4.79
C GLY A 251 -0.21 6.44 4.35
N GLY A 252 -1.07 5.50 3.94
CA GLY A 252 -2.36 5.79 3.31
C GLY A 252 -3.40 6.37 4.27
N LEU A 253 -3.88 5.53 5.19
CA LEU A 253 -5.02 5.87 6.05
C LEU A 253 -4.68 6.90 7.11
N THR A 254 -3.52 6.75 7.77
CA THR A 254 -3.06 7.73 8.76
C THR A 254 -2.83 9.09 8.09
N GLY A 255 -2.15 9.12 6.94
CA GLY A 255 -1.93 10.33 6.17
C GLY A 255 -3.22 10.97 5.65
N ALA A 256 -4.16 10.17 5.17
CA ALA A 256 -5.47 10.66 4.71
C ALA A 256 -6.24 11.32 5.87
N ALA A 257 -6.31 10.66 7.02
CA ALA A 257 -6.98 11.19 8.20
C ALA A 257 -6.35 12.50 8.68
N THR A 258 -5.02 12.63 8.61
CA THR A 258 -4.31 13.82 9.10
C THR A 258 -4.28 14.98 8.11
N PHE A 259 -4.04 14.71 6.82
CA PHE A 259 -3.80 15.75 5.81
C PHE A 259 -5.04 16.13 5.01
N CYS A 260 -5.85 15.16 4.64
CA CYS A 260 -7.10 15.42 3.93
C CYS A 260 -8.18 15.92 4.89
N GLY A 261 -8.03 15.58 6.17
CA GLY A 261 -8.97 15.93 7.22
C GLY A 261 -8.84 17.34 7.82
N ALA A 262 -7.64 17.90 7.90
CA ALA A 262 -7.40 19.18 8.59
C ALA A 262 -7.88 20.43 7.81
N GLY A 263 -8.84 20.27 6.90
CA GLY A 263 -9.30 21.27 5.95
C GLY A 263 -9.93 22.51 6.59
N GLY A 264 -9.14 23.56 6.74
CA GLY A 264 -9.62 24.89 6.35
C GLY A 264 -9.67 24.96 4.82
N SER A 265 -10.79 24.56 4.21
CA SER A 265 -11.31 24.86 2.85
C SER A 265 -10.35 25.19 1.69
N GLY A 266 -9.14 24.65 1.70
CA GLY A 266 -8.06 25.07 0.82
C GLY A 266 -7.01 23.99 0.70
N CYS A 267 -7.43 22.79 0.30
CA CYS A 267 -6.51 21.85 -0.34
C CYS A 267 -6.09 22.47 -1.68
N GLY A 268 -5.18 23.43 -1.66
CA GLY A 268 -4.26 23.58 -2.78
C GLY A 268 -3.64 22.22 -2.98
N GLN A 269 -3.76 21.66 -4.19
CA GLN A 269 -3.22 20.35 -4.54
C GLN A 269 -1.88 20.17 -3.82
N PRO A 270 -1.67 19.11 -3.01
CA PRO A 270 -0.35 18.83 -2.49
C PRO A 270 0.57 18.79 -3.70
N LYS A 271 1.57 19.68 -3.72
CA LYS A 271 2.61 19.65 -4.74
C LYS A 271 3.45 18.41 -4.46
N CYS A 272 2.97 17.25 -4.90
CA CYS A 272 3.78 16.05 -4.94
C CYS A 272 4.96 16.34 -5.88
N PRO A 273 6.20 16.04 -5.48
CA PRO A 273 7.33 16.15 -6.40
C PRO A 273 7.07 15.25 -7.61
N GLU A 274 7.26 15.81 -8.79
CA GLU A 274 7.27 15.08 -10.06
C GLU A 274 8.37 14.01 -9.97
N TYR A 275 8.01 12.74 -10.16
CA TYR A 275 9.00 11.66 -10.16
C TYR A 275 9.91 11.88 -11.39
N GLU A 276 11.23 11.92 -11.23
CA GLU A 276 12.16 12.09 -12.37
C GLU A 276 12.66 10.71 -12.84
N CYS A 277 12.36 10.34 -14.10
CA CYS A 277 13.07 9.26 -14.80
C CYS A 277 14.46 9.75 -15.25
N LEU A 278 15.52 9.01 -14.93
CA LEU A 278 16.84 9.26 -15.53
C LEU A 278 16.94 8.57 -16.91
N PRO A 279 17.71 9.15 -17.86
CA PRO A 279 17.95 8.54 -19.15
C PRO A 279 18.76 7.25 -19.02
N CYS A 280 18.36 6.21 -19.76
CA CYS A 280 19.12 4.97 -19.89
C CYS A 280 20.53 5.27 -20.44
N THR A 281 21.58 4.96 -19.67
CA THR A 281 22.98 4.97 -20.11
C THR A 281 23.56 3.57 -20.14
#